data_AF-A0A4Y2MTW1-F1
#
_entry.id   AF-A0A4Y2MTW1-F1
#
_cell.length_a   1.000
_cell.length_b   1.000
_cell.length_c   1.000
_cell.angle_alpha   90.00
_cell.angle_beta   90.00
_cell.angle_gamma   90.00
#
_symmetry.space_group_name_H-M   'P 1'
#
loop_
_entity.id
_entity.type
_entity.pdbx_description
1 polymer ?
#
loop_
_entity_poly.entity_id
_entity_poly.type
_entity_poly.pdbx_seq_one_letter_code
_entity_poly.pdbx_strand_id
1 'polypeptide(L)'
;MRSLEKLADFPIEVTPHRTLNYSRGVISEPDLFDCSETELIEELQSQKVCAAHRIKVKRSGSLIPTKHVILTFCRPELPKSIHTGYVYARVKPYVLNPLRCFKCQRFGRSQGTCKGTSRCAKCSGNDHDTSVCVSETFKCFNCSGSHPAYSRDCSKWKMEK
;
A
#
# COMPACT_ATOMS: atom_id res chain seq x y z
N MET A 1 -19.80 -21.17 4.56
CA MET A 1 -19.68 -20.75 3.14
C MET A 1 -20.39 -21.84 2.34
N ARG A 2 -21.42 -21.51 1.55
CA ARG A 2 -22.09 -22.52 0.71
C ARG A 2 -21.17 -22.79 -0.49
N SER A 3 -20.70 -24.03 -0.66
CA SER A 3 -19.96 -24.45 -1.85
C SER A 3 -20.97 -24.79 -2.96
N LEU A 4 -20.80 -24.19 -4.13
CA LEU A 4 -21.49 -24.63 -5.33
C LEU A 4 -20.58 -25.68 -5.98
N GLU A 5 -21.01 -26.93 -6.01
CA GLU A 5 -20.18 -28.04 -6.52
C GLU A 5 -20.52 -28.41 -7.96
N LYS A 6 -21.69 -27.97 -8.44
CA LYS A 6 -22.17 -28.18 -9.80
C LYS A 6 -22.87 -26.95 -10.35
N LEU A 7 -22.66 -26.69 -11.64
CA LEU A 7 -23.45 -25.75 -12.43
C LEU A 7 -24.19 -26.58 -13.49
N ALA A 8 -25.50 -26.80 -13.27
CA ALA A 8 -26.26 -27.86 -13.94
C ALA A 8 -25.58 -29.23 -13.75
N ASP A 9 -25.19 -29.90 -14.83
CA ASP A 9 -24.54 -31.21 -14.80
C ASP A 9 -23.00 -31.13 -14.76
N PHE A 10 -22.44 -29.92 -14.87
CA PHE A 10 -20.98 -29.73 -14.90
C PHE A 10 -20.43 -29.58 -13.47
N PRO A 11 -19.47 -30.44 -13.06
CA PRO A 11 -18.75 -30.24 -11.81
C PRO A 11 -17.91 -28.96 -11.91
N ILE A 12 -17.93 -28.16 -10.84
CA ILE A 12 -17.16 -26.91 -10.77
C ILE A 12 -16.39 -26.84 -9.45
N GLU A 13 -15.28 -26.10 -9.47
CA GLU A 13 -14.54 -25.75 -8.26
C GLU A 13 -14.68 -24.25 -8.00
N VAL A 14 -15.20 -23.89 -6.83
CA VAL A 14 -15.33 -22.49 -6.42
C VAL A 14 -14.16 -22.12 -5.53
N THR A 15 -13.30 -21.24 -6.02
CA THR A 15 -12.21 -20.65 -5.24
C THR A 15 -12.50 -19.17 -4.96
N PRO A 16 -12.13 -18.65 -3.77
CA PRO A 16 -12.19 -17.22 -3.52
C PRO A 16 -11.36 -16.48 -4.57
N HIS A 17 -11.95 -15.48 -5.21
CA HIS A 17 -11.19 -14.53 -6.03
C HIS A 17 -10.04 -13.95 -5.21
N ARG A 18 -8.84 -14.01 -5.79
CA ARG A 18 -7.53 -13.61 -5.23
C ARG A 18 -7.44 -12.23 -4.54
N THR A 19 -8.42 -11.37 -4.70
CA THR A 19 -8.39 -9.99 -4.20
C THR A 19 -9.76 -9.49 -3.71
N LEU A 20 -10.86 -9.87 -4.36
CA LEU A 20 -12.20 -9.36 -4.03
C LEU A 20 -12.77 -9.94 -2.73
N ASN A 21 -12.23 -11.06 -2.24
CA ASN A 21 -12.68 -11.68 -0.99
C ASN A 21 -11.85 -11.25 0.23
N TYR A 22 -10.98 -10.25 0.06
CA TYR A 22 -10.08 -9.77 1.10
C TYR A 22 -10.21 -8.27 1.28
N SER A 23 -10.11 -7.81 2.52
CA SER A 23 -10.00 -6.40 2.87
C SER A 23 -8.72 -6.16 3.64
N ARG A 24 -8.16 -4.95 3.53
CA ARG A 24 -6.92 -4.59 4.23
C ARG A 24 -7.12 -3.34 5.05
N GLY A 25 -6.68 -3.39 6.30
CA GLY A 25 -6.75 -2.27 7.22
C GLY A 25 -5.42 -2.05 7.94
N VAL A 26 -5.24 -0.86 8.48
CA VAL A 26 -4.09 -0.49 9.30
C VAL A 26 -4.57 -0.23 10.71
N ILE A 27 -3.94 -0.90 11.67
CA ILE A 27 -4.01 -0.57 13.10
C ILE A 27 -2.75 0.20 13.49
N SER A 28 -2.84 1.02 14.55
CA SER A 28 -1.76 1.93 14.96
C SER A 28 -1.52 1.89 16.46
N GLU A 29 -1.32 0.68 17.01
CA GLU A 29 -1.28 0.46 18.45
C GLU A 29 0.13 0.23 18.98
N PRO A 30 0.60 1.07 19.95
CA PRO A 30 1.89 0.89 20.60
C PRO A 30 2.00 -0.43 21.37
N ASP A 31 0.92 -0.89 22.00
CA ASP A 31 0.92 -2.10 22.84
C ASP A 31 1.16 -3.38 22.03
N LEU A 32 0.97 -3.30 20.71
CA LEU A 32 1.24 -4.38 19.77
C LEU A 32 2.58 -4.17 19.04
N PHE A 33 3.48 -3.33 19.55
CA PHE A 33 4.74 -3.02 18.87
C PHE A 33 5.67 -4.24 18.78
N ASP A 34 5.78 -4.99 19.88
CA ASP A 34 6.71 -6.12 20.00
C ASP A 34 6.16 -7.44 19.46
N CYS A 35 4.86 -7.50 19.16
CA CYS A 35 4.26 -8.69 18.56
C CYS A 35 4.82 -8.94 17.15
N SER A 36 5.21 -10.18 16.89
CA SER A 36 5.56 -10.63 15.54
C SER A 36 4.34 -10.69 14.62
N GLU A 37 4.58 -10.73 13.30
CA GLU A 37 3.50 -10.87 12.32
C GLU A 37 2.77 -12.22 12.48
N THR A 38 3.49 -13.29 12.84
CA THR A 38 2.92 -14.63 13.07
C THR A 38 2.01 -14.65 14.29
N GLU A 39 2.45 -14.11 15.44
CA GLU A 39 1.63 -14.02 16.65
C GLU A 39 0.35 -13.23 16.40
N LEU A 40 0.44 -12.11 15.66
CA LEU A 40 -0.74 -11.32 15.29
C LEU A 40 -1.71 -12.09 14.41
N ILE A 41 -1.24 -12.94 13.50
CA ILE A 41 -2.10 -13.77 12.65
C ILE A 41 -2.81 -14.83 13.49
N GLU A 42 -2.08 -15.51 14.37
CA GLU A 42 -2.61 -16.58 15.23
C GLU A 42 -3.68 -16.04 16.19
N GLU A 43 -3.37 -14.98 16.95
CA GLU A 43 -4.29 -14.39 17.93
C GLU A 43 -5.56 -13.79 17.27
N LEU A 44 -5.40 -13.17 16.08
CA LEU A 44 -6.51 -12.51 15.38
C LEU A 44 -7.21 -13.40 14.35
N GLN A 45 -6.86 -14.68 14.27
CA GLN A 45 -7.45 -15.62 13.30
C GLN A 45 -8.98 -15.73 13.48
N SER A 46 -9.45 -15.70 14.73
CA SER A 46 -10.89 -15.70 15.08
C SER A 46 -11.65 -14.51 14.46
N GLN A 47 -10.97 -13.39 14.27
CA GLN A 47 -11.48 -12.17 13.65
C GLN A 47 -11.20 -12.10 12.14
N LYS A 48 -10.84 -13.25 11.54
CA LYS A 48 -10.58 -13.43 10.11
C LYS A 48 -9.33 -12.73 9.60
N VAL A 49 -8.37 -12.40 10.46
CA VAL A 49 -7.04 -11.99 9.99
C VAL A 49 -6.31 -13.20 9.41
N CYS A 50 -5.72 -13.05 8.23
CA CYS A 50 -4.97 -14.12 7.56
C CYS A 50 -3.62 -13.68 6.99
N ALA A 51 -3.28 -12.39 7.08
CA ALA A 51 -1.92 -11.92 6.96
C ALA A 51 -1.73 -10.64 7.79
N ALA A 52 -0.53 -10.44 8.32
CA ALA A 52 -0.11 -9.22 8.99
C ALA A 52 1.20 -8.73 8.35
N HIS A 53 1.36 -7.41 8.24
CA HIS A 53 2.59 -6.80 7.78
C HIS A 53 2.91 -5.52 8.56
N ARG A 54 4.02 -5.51 9.30
CA ARG A 54 4.45 -4.36 10.07
C ARG A 54 5.15 -3.35 9.17
N ILE A 55 4.62 -2.13 9.14
CA ILE A 55 5.22 -1.05 8.35
C ILE A 55 6.56 -0.68 8.99
N LYS A 56 7.63 -0.71 8.18
CA LYS A 56 8.97 -0.25 8.57
C LYS A 56 9.28 1.06 7.88
N VAL A 57 9.94 1.97 8.59
CA VAL A 57 10.42 3.23 8.05
C VAL A 57 11.93 3.20 7.95
N LYS A 58 12.48 3.69 6.84
CA LYS A 58 13.93 3.84 6.70
C LYS A 58 14.38 5.15 7.34
N ARG A 59 15.22 5.10 8.37
CA ARG A 59 15.89 6.26 8.97
C ARG A 59 17.38 6.00 9.06
N SER A 60 18.18 6.93 8.57
CA SER A 60 19.65 6.84 8.59
C SER A 60 20.21 5.51 8.04
N GLY A 61 19.60 4.98 6.97
CA GLY A 61 20.01 3.72 6.35
C GLY A 61 19.34 2.47 6.91
N SER A 62 18.87 2.50 8.15
CA SER A 62 18.28 1.35 8.85
C SER A 62 16.76 1.29 8.72
N LEU A 63 16.19 0.07 8.63
CA LEU A 63 14.75 -0.16 8.65
C LEU A 63 14.27 -0.30 10.09
N ILE A 64 13.47 0.66 10.54
CA ILE A 64 12.95 0.72 11.91
C ILE A 64 11.48 0.30 11.88
N PRO A 65 11.05 -0.70 12.67
CA PRO A 65 9.65 -1.07 12.78
C PRO A 65 8.82 0.07 13.38
N THR A 66 7.53 0.11 13.04
CA THR A 66 6.59 1.07 13.60
C THR A 66 5.46 0.35 14.32
N LYS A 67 4.67 1.11 15.09
CA LYS A 67 3.40 0.65 15.68
C LYS A 67 2.29 0.36 14.66
N HIS A 68 2.54 0.60 13.38
CA HIS A 68 1.55 0.44 12.33
C HIS A 68 1.66 -0.96 11.72
N VAL A 69 0.56 -1.70 11.78
CA VAL A 69 0.46 -3.03 11.16
C VAL A 69 -0.68 -3.02 10.16
N ILE A 70 -0.40 -3.50 8.95
CA ILE A 70 -1.39 -3.78 7.93
C ILE A 70 -1.92 -5.19 8.20
N LEU A 71 -3.21 -5.31 8.47
CA LEU A 71 -3.91 -6.58 8.59
C LEU A 71 -4.68 -6.86 7.30
N THR A 72 -4.56 -8.08 6.80
CA THR A 72 -5.38 -8.61 5.72
C THR A 72 -6.43 -9.51 6.32
N PHE A 73 -7.69 -9.17 6.07
CA PHE A 73 -8.84 -9.95 6.52
C PHE A 73 -9.34 -10.81 5.36
N CYS A 74 -9.60 -12.07 5.64
CA CYS A 74 -10.23 -13.05 4.76
C CYS A 74 -11.74 -12.81 4.67
N ARG A 75 -12.13 -11.56 4.44
CA ARG A 75 -13.50 -11.10 4.19
C ARG A 75 -13.48 -9.77 3.41
N PRO A 76 -14.48 -9.52 2.55
CA PRO A 76 -14.54 -8.30 1.73
C PRO A 76 -14.83 -7.03 2.56
N GLU A 77 -15.55 -7.15 3.67
CA GLU A 77 -15.91 -6.02 4.52
C GLU A 77 -14.86 -5.76 5.60
N LEU A 78 -14.33 -4.53 5.60
CA LEU A 78 -13.33 -4.13 6.58
C LEU A 78 -13.97 -3.94 7.97
N PRO A 79 -13.47 -4.60 9.04
CA PRO A 79 -13.90 -4.28 10.39
C PRO A 79 -13.63 -2.83 10.75
N LYS A 80 -14.44 -2.25 11.63
CA LYS A 80 -14.14 -0.93 12.23
C LYS A 80 -13.07 -1.03 13.31
N SER A 81 -12.94 -2.19 13.95
CA SER A 81 -12.03 -2.45 15.05
C SER A 81 -11.67 -3.93 15.16
N ILE A 82 -10.58 -4.21 15.88
CA ILE A 82 -10.23 -5.55 16.37
C ILE A 82 -10.05 -5.51 17.89
N HIS A 83 -10.10 -6.68 18.51
CA HIS A 83 -9.83 -6.86 19.93
C HIS A 83 -8.77 -7.96 20.12
N THR A 84 -7.72 -7.69 20.87
CA THR A 84 -6.68 -8.69 21.17
C THR A 84 -6.03 -8.41 22.51
N GLY A 85 -5.86 -9.43 23.35
CA GLY A 85 -5.54 -9.25 24.76
C GLY A 85 -6.52 -8.27 25.42
N TYR A 86 -6.00 -7.15 25.94
CA TYR A 86 -6.78 -6.05 26.52
C TYR A 86 -6.83 -4.80 25.62
N VAL A 87 -6.44 -4.95 24.34
CA VAL A 87 -6.33 -3.85 23.38
C VAL A 87 -7.54 -3.84 22.46
N TYR A 88 -8.18 -2.68 22.39
CA TYR A 88 -9.19 -2.36 21.37
C TYR A 88 -8.57 -1.42 20.33
N ALA A 89 -8.35 -1.92 19.12
CA ALA A 89 -7.68 -1.15 18.07
C ALA A 89 -8.65 -0.75 16.97
N ARG A 90 -8.67 0.54 16.61
CA ARG A 90 -9.44 1.01 15.44
C ARG A 90 -8.73 0.61 14.15
N VAL A 91 -9.48 -0.02 13.25
CA VAL A 91 -8.99 -0.39 11.92
C VAL A 91 -9.33 0.73 10.93
N LYS A 92 -8.30 1.28 10.28
CA LYS A 92 -8.46 2.25 9.19
C LYS A 92 -8.24 1.56 7.85
N PRO A 93 -8.98 1.88 6.78
CA PRO A 93 -8.71 1.33 5.45
C PRO A 93 -7.25 1.51 5.03
N TYR A 94 -6.63 0.44 4.54
CA TYR A 94 -5.28 0.53 4.00
C TYR A 94 -5.33 1.03 2.54
N VAL A 95 -5.03 2.31 2.36
CA VAL A 95 -4.92 2.94 1.04
C VAL A 95 -3.44 3.10 0.69
N LEU A 96 -3.01 2.41 -0.36
CA LEU A 96 -1.65 2.51 -0.88
C LEU A 96 -1.37 3.91 -1.40
N ASN A 97 -0.13 4.38 -1.27
CA ASN A 97 0.27 5.60 -1.97
C ASN A 97 0.27 5.33 -3.49
N PRO A 98 -0.14 6.32 -4.31
CA PRO A 98 -0.08 6.22 -5.77
C PRO A 98 1.27 5.71 -6.27
N LEU A 99 1.24 4.66 -7.10
CA LEU A 99 2.44 4.07 -7.68
C LEU A 99 3.05 5.05 -8.69
N ARG A 100 4.20 5.64 -8.36
CA ARG A 100 4.95 6.52 -9.25
C ARG A 100 6.05 5.76 -9.99
N CYS A 101 6.08 5.89 -11.31
CA CYS A 101 7.16 5.36 -12.12
C CYS A 101 8.44 6.18 -11.91
N PHE A 102 9.50 5.58 -11.36
CA PHE A 102 10.76 6.27 -11.11
C PHE A 102 11.51 6.71 -12.38
N LYS A 103 11.20 6.13 -13.54
CA LYS A 103 11.74 6.53 -14.85
C LYS A 103 11.05 7.77 -15.42
N CYS A 104 9.74 7.71 -15.63
CA CYS A 104 9.01 8.76 -16.37
C CYS A 104 8.14 9.67 -15.48
N GLN A 105 8.14 9.45 -14.16
CA GLN A 105 7.39 10.20 -13.15
C GLN A 105 5.86 10.11 -13.17
N ARG A 106 5.25 9.43 -14.16
CA ARG A 106 3.79 9.22 -14.19
C ARG A 106 3.31 8.26 -13.10
N PHE A 107 2.08 8.47 -12.65
CA PHE A 107 1.37 7.54 -11.77
C PHE A 107 0.82 6.32 -12.51
N GLY A 108 0.53 5.25 -11.78
CA GLY A 108 -0.17 4.05 -12.26
C GLY A 108 0.72 2.93 -12.84
N ARG A 109 2.06 3.08 -12.84
CA ARG A 109 2.96 2.02 -13.33
C ARG A 109 4.34 2.04 -12.67
N SER A 110 5.01 0.89 -12.67
CA SER A 110 6.38 0.75 -12.19
C SER A 110 7.40 1.15 -13.27
N GLN A 111 8.69 1.20 -12.91
CA GLN A 111 9.78 1.44 -13.85
C GLN A 111 9.99 0.27 -14.81
N GLY A 112 9.86 -0.98 -14.33
CA GLY A 112 10.13 -2.18 -15.14
C GLY A 112 9.22 -2.33 -16.36
N THR A 113 7.99 -1.80 -16.29
CA THR A 113 7.03 -1.84 -17.41
C THR A 113 7.01 -0.54 -18.22
N CYS A 114 7.91 0.40 -17.93
CA CYS A 114 7.83 1.75 -18.48
C CYS A 114 8.53 1.91 -19.84
N LYS A 115 7.72 2.17 -20.88
CA LYS A 115 8.18 2.53 -22.23
C LYS A 115 8.42 4.04 -22.44
N GLY A 116 8.17 4.87 -21.43
CA GLY A 116 8.31 6.32 -21.54
C GLY A 116 9.75 6.82 -21.39
N THR A 117 9.99 8.07 -21.79
CA THR A 117 11.27 8.78 -21.62
C THR A 117 11.62 8.98 -20.15
N SER A 118 12.91 8.89 -19.82
CA SER A 118 13.39 9.22 -18.48
C SER A 118 13.18 10.71 -18.20
N ARG A 119 12.77 11.04 -16.97
CA ARG A 119 12.54 12.41 -16.53
C ARG A 119 13.02 12.62 -15.10
N CYS A 120 13.71 13.74 -14.88
CA CYS A 120 14.11 14.20 -13.56
C CYS A 120 12.89 14.43 -12.67
N ALA A 121 12.92 13.88 -11.45
CA ALA A 121 11.80 14.02 -10.50
C ALA A 121 11.71 15.42 -9.88
N LYS A 122 12.76 16.25 -9.98
CA LYS A 122 12.80 17.62 -9.45
C LYS A 122 12.27 18.66 -10.47
N CYS A 123 12.80 18.65 -11.70
CA CYS A 123 12.52 19.68 -12.71
C CYS A 123 11.81 19.18 -13.98
N SER A 124 11.51 17.88 -14.09
CA SER A 124 10.90 17.25 -15.28
C SER A 124 11.73 17.23 -16.56
N GLY A 125 12.98 17.68 -16.53
CA GLY A 125 13.95 17.57 -17.63
C GLY A 125 14.27 16.11 -17.98
N ASN A 126 14.74 15.85 -19.20
CA ASN A 126 15.04 14.51 -19.72
C ASN A 126 16.53 14.31 -20.10
N ASP A 127 17.35 15.30 -19.77
CA ASP A 127 18.75 15.47 -20.11
C ASP A 127 19.70 14.97 -19.00
N HIS A 128 19.18 14.71 -17.79
CA HIS A 128 19.98 14.31 -16.63
C HIS A 128 19.22 13.39 -15.67
N ASP A 129 19.96 12.73 -14.78
CA ASP A 129 19.40 11.98 -13.65
C ASP A 129 19.04 12.91 -12.48
N THR A 130 18.03 12.53 -11.69
CA THR A 130 17.57 13.33 -10.54
C THR A 130 18.68 13.59 -9.50
N SER A 131 19.63 12.67 -9.35
CA SER A 131 20.74 12.78 -8.39
C SER A 131 21.70 13.93 -8.70
N VAL A 132 21.91 14.25 -9.98
CA VAL A 132 22.82 15.30 -10.47
C VAL A 132 22.09 16.59 -10.87
N CYS A 133 20.79 16.66 -10.62
CA CYS A 133 19.98 17.82 -10.99
C CYS A 133 20.38 19.06 -10.16
N VAL A 134 20.83 20.11 -10.86
CA VAL A 134 21.22 21.42 -10.31
C VAL A 134 20.12 22.49 -10.41
N SER A 135 18.93 22.14 -10.90
CA SER A 135 17.82 23.09 -11.03
C SER A 135 17.38 23.60 -9.67
N GLU A 136 17.39 24.93 -9.49
CA GLU A 136 16.88 25.60 -8.29
C GLU A 136 15.35 25.64 -8.24
N THR A 137 14.70 25.52 -9.40
CA THR A 137 13.24 25.48 -9.50
C THR A 137 12.74 24.05 -9.59
N PHE A 138 11.62 23.79 -8.91
CA PHE A 138 10.90 22.53 -9.03
C PHE A 138 9.79 22.64 -10.08
N LYS A 139 9.60 21.56 -10.83
CA LYS A 139 8.51 21.41 -11.78
C LYS A 139 8.04 19.97 -11.77
N CYS A 140 6.78 19.75 -11.40
CA CYS A 140 6.16 18.43 -11.38
C CYS A 140 5.69 18.04 -12.77
N PHE A 141 6.11 16.87 -13.25
CA PHE A 141 5.70 16.39 -14.58
C PHE A 141 4.20 16.11 -14.68
N ASN A 142 3.54 15.75 -13.57
CA ASN A 142 2.15 15.31 -13.58
C ASN A 142 1.15 16.48 -13.60
N CYS A 143 1.45 17.57 -12.87
CA CYS A 143 0.55 18.73 -12.73
C CYS A 143 1.17 20.06 -13.18
N SER A 144 2.43 20.08 -13.60
CA SER A 144 3.22 21.29 -13.92
C SER A 144 3.41 22.29 -12.77
N GLY A 145 3.08 21.91 -11.52
CA GLY A 145 3.24 22.76 -10.33
C GLY A 145 4.69 22.90 -9.85
N SER A 146 4.94 23.91 -9.01
CA SER A 146 6.25 24.29 -8.45
C SER A 146 6.70 23.40 -7.29
N HIS A 147 6.68 22.09 -7.49
CA HIS A 147 7.10 21.09 -6.50
C HIS A 147 7.65 19.85 -7.23
N PRO A 148 8.46 19.01 -6.59
CA PRO A 148 8.95 17.78 -7.21
C PRO A 148 7.81 16.78 -7.48
N ALA A 149 8.03 15.86 -8.42
CA ALA A 149 7.06 14.84 -8.81
C ALA A 149 6.70 13.84 -7.69
N TYR A 150 7.51 13.76 -6.63
CA TYR A 150 7.25 12.94 -5.45
C TYR A 150 6.52 13.66 -4.32
N SER A 151 6.13 14.94 -4.51
CA SER A 151 5.36 15.67 -3.51
C SER A 151 3.95 15.09 -3.36
N ARG A 152 3.50 14.95 -2.10
CA ARG A 152 2.14 14.56 -1.73
C ARG A 152 1.12 15.69 -1.87
N ASP A 153 1.59 16.92 -2.03
CA ASP A 153 0.72 18.09 -2.22
C ASP A 153 0.22 18.23 -3.66
N CYS A 154 0.81 17.47 -4.59
CA CYS A 154 0.44 17.40 -5.99
C CYS A 154 -1.06 17.10 -6.16
N SER A 155 -1.78 17.92 -6.92
CA SER A 155 -3.21 17.70 -7.23
C SER A 155 -3.46 16.35 -7.90
N LYS A 156 -2.58 15.95 -8.82
CA LYS A 156 -2.64 14.64 -9.49
C LYS A 156 -2.36 13.48 -8.54
N TRP A 157 -1.51 13.67 -7.53
CA TRP A 157 -1.31 12.65 -6.50
C TRP A 157 -2.55 12.48 -5.61
N LYS A 158 -3.21 13.59 -5.25
CA LYS A 158 -4.44 13.58 -4.44
C LYS A 158 -5.61 12.94 -5.19
N MET A 159 -5.69 13.07 -6.50
CA MET A 159 -6.73 12.41 -7.32
C MET A 159 -6.51 10.90 -7.46
N GLU A 160 -5.25 10.45 -7.51
CA GLU A 160 -4.91 9.03 -7.63
C GLU A 160 -4.99 8.26 -6.29
N LYS A 161 -5.22 8.98 -5.18
CA LYS A 161 -5.23 8.42 -3.82
C LYS A 161 -6.65 8.30 -3.30
#